data_AF-A0A3R6ZY49-F1
#
_entry.id   AF-A0A3R6ZY49-F1
#
_cell.length_a   1.000
_cell.length_b   1.000
_cell.length_c   1.000
_cell.angle_alpha   90.00
_cell.angle_beta   90.00
_cell.angle_gamma   90.00
#
_symmetry.space_group_name_H-M   'P 1'
#
loop_
_entity.id
_entity.type
_entity.pdbx_description
1 polymer ?
#
loop_
_entity_poly.entity_id
_entity_poly.type
_entity_poly.pdbx_seq_one_letter_code
_entity_poly.pdbx_strand_id
1 'polypeptide(L)'
;MVGKVSLSGAVLLLTQAASAFYLPGVQMVTYKRGDDVPLFVNSLSSPETLLPIEYYNLPFCTPKEIEYKSENLGEYLTANRIENSPYVLKFLEPKTCAVLCTTTYNSKQVHKFATMVQEKYRVNWIVDNLPASVKYDDVLELGFPLGNYNKDLDKTPRLNNHVKIRIAYNNLDDFTTPNPDEGRIVDFVVIPQSYDYKSKNLVAGETPARMNVCEPAANEPKELYLLETPDKDVEITWTYSVEWVEDNERTWRTRWDVYFEVGSGSDEVHWFSIINALLIVLFLSGMVGMILMRSLHRDISRYNRVPTEEERMEEREES
;
A
#
# COMPACT_ATOMS: atom_id res chain seq x y z
N MET A 1 -37.04 7.21 68.91
CA MET A 1 -36.65 8.17 67.85
C MET A 1 -35.72 7.46 66.90
N VAL A 2 -36.11 7.42 65.63
CA VAL A 2 -35.39 6.80 64.51
C VAL A 2 -34.14 7.62 64.20
N GLY A 3 -32.97 6.97 64.08
CA GLY A 3 -31.70 7.60 63.68
C GLY A 3 -30.86 6.62 62.87
N LYS A 4 -30.56 7.00 61.63
CA LYS A 4 -30.22 6.16 60.48
C LYS A 4 -28.78 5.65 60.47
N VAL A 5 -28.63 4.48 59.84
CA VAL A 5 -27.41 3.91 59.24
C VAL A 5 -26.71 4.93 58.32
N SER A 6 -25.38 5.02 58.38
CA SER A 6 -24.58 5.46 57.24
C SER A 6 -23.28 4.67 57.17
N LEU A 7 -23.31 3.62 56.35
CA LEU A 7 -22.15 2.89 55.86
C LEU A 7 -21.73 3.60 54.55
N SER A 8 -20.82 4.56 54.63
CA SER A 8 -20.14 5.15 53.47
C SER A 8 -18.68 4.73 53.59
N GLY A 9 -18.03 4.04 52.66
CA GLY A 9 -18.19 4.03 51.21
C GLY A 9 -16.78 4.21 50.66
N ALA A 10 -15.99 3.14 50.66
CA ALA A 10 -14.63 3.12 50.12
C ALA A 10 -14.57 2.14 48.94
N VAL A 11 -15.23 2.52 47.84
CA VAL A 11 -14.98 1.90 46.53
C VAL A 11 -13.81 2.67 45.93
N LEU A 12 -12.59 2.15 46.14
CA LEU A 12 -11.42 2.60 45.40
C LEU A 12 -11.61 2.20 43.93
N LEU A 13 -11.93 3.16 43.09
CA LEU A 13 -11.88 3.04 41.63
C LEU A 13 -10.42 2.90 41.20
N LEU A 14 -10.01 1.67 40.88
CA LEU A 14 -8.82 1.38 40.08
C LEU A 14 -9.07 1.87 38.65
N THR A 15 -8.79 3.14 38.39
CA THR A 15 -8.63 3.62 37.02
C THR A 15 -7.32 3.05 36.49
N GLN A 16 -7.38 1.89 35.82
CA GLN A 16 -6.31 1.49 34.93
C GLN A 16 -6.24 2.54 33.82
N ALA A 17 -5.09 3.18 33.69
CA ALA A 17 -4.74 3.92 32.49
C ALA A 17 -4.72 2.91 31.35
N ALA A 18 -5.80 2.86 30.57
CA ALA A 18 -5.79 2.17 29.30
C ALA A 18 -4.78 2.91 28.41
N SER A 19 -3.56 2.39 28.33
CA SER A 19 -2.64 2.75 27.26
C SER A 19 -3.30 2.31 25.96
N ALA A 20 -3.91 3.27 25.26
CA ALA A 20 -4.51 3.04 23.96
C ALA A 20 -3.43 2.49 23.03
N PHE A 21 -3.60 1.24 22.62
CA PHE A 21 -2.74 0.61 21.62
C PHE A 21 -3.05 1.29 20.29
N TYR A 22 -2.10 2.08 19.79
CA TYR A 22 -2.21 2.77 18.52
C TYR A 22 -1.91 1.78 17.40
N LEU A 23 -2.86 1.61 16.48
CA LEU A 23 -2.63 0.94 15.21
C LEU A 23 -2.08 1.99 14.23
N PRO A 24 -0.82 1.86 13.78
CA PRO A 24 -0.30 2.64 12.67
C PRO A 24 -1.25 2.55 11.45
N GLY A 25 -1.47 3.68 10.77
CA GLY A 25 -2.29 3.72 9.55
C GLY A 25 -3.75 4.18 9.71
N VAL A 26 -4.24 4.46 10.92
CA VAL A 26 -5.69 4.70 11.18
C VAL A 26 -6.02 6.16 11.53
N GLN A 27 -5.03 7.02 11.77
CA GLN A 27 -5.29 8.39 12.21
C GLN A 27 -5.53 9.35 11.04
N MET A 28 -6.57 10.15 11.19
CA MET A 28 -6.85 11.28 10.30
C MET A 28 -5.78 12.37 10.49
N VAL A 29 -5.06 12.68 9.42
CA VAL A 29 -4.06 13.76 9.38
C VAL A 29 -4.66 14.96 8.65
N THR A 30 -4.55 16.14 9.26
CA THR A 30 -4.90 17.42 8.62
C THR A 30 -3.60 18.17 8.38
N TYR A 31 -3.31 18.46 7.11
CA TYR A 31 -2.11 19.17 6.68
C TYR A 31 -2.41 20.66 6.57
N LYS A 32 -1.43 21.49 6.95
CA LYS A 32 -1.43 22.94 6.73
C LYS A 32 -0.54 23.29 5.56
N ARG A 33 -0.80 24.44 4.91
CA ARG A 33 0.04 24.95 3.81
C ARG A 33 1.52 24.96 4.23
N GLY A 34 2.37 24.34 3.42
CA GLY A 34 3.82 24.24 3.67
C GLY A 34 4.24 23.06 4.57
N ASP A 35 3.30 22.27 5.09
CA ASP A 35 3.62 21.03 5.79
C ASP A 35 4.30 20.02 4.84
N ASP A 36 5.22 19.24 5.40
CA ASP A 36 5.86 18.14 4.68
C ASP A 36 4.87 16.99 4.48
N VAL A 37 4.70 16.59 3.22
CA VAL A 37 3.89 15.43 2.84
C VAL A 37 4.84 14.33 2.39
N PRO A 38 5.19 13.37 3.26
CA PRO A 38 6.18 12.35 2.93
C PRO A 38 5.64 11.40 1.86
N LEU A 39 6.39 11.25 0.78
CA LEU A 39 6.16 10.23 -0.24
C LEU A 39 7.07 9.04 0.08
N PHE A 40 6.46 7.87 0.23
CA PHE A 40 7.15 6.60 0.41
C PHE A 40 7.11 5.78 -0.87
N VAL A 41 8.13 4.95 -1.05
CA VAL A 41 8.21 3.96 -2.12
C VAL A 41 8.06 2.57 -1.55
N ASN A 42 7.50 1.67 -2.33
CA ASN A 42 7.37 0.27 -2.00
C ASN A 42 7.94 -0.60 -3.12
N SER A 43 8.12 -1.90 -2.86
CA SER A 43 8.58 -2.88 -3.84
C SER A 43 7.76 -2.80 -5.14
N LEU A 44 8.44 -2.89 -6.29
CA LEU A 44 7.81 -2.98 -7.59
C LEU A 44 7.11 -4.32 -7.75
N SER A 45 5.97 -4.31 -8.44
CA SER A 45 5.20 -5.51 -8.77
C SER A 45 4.97 -5.59 -10.27
N SER A 46 4.81 -6.79 -10.80
CA SER A 46 4.47 -7.03 -12.20
C SER A 46 3.37 -8.09 -12.28
N PRO A 47 2.41 -7.95 -13.22
CA PRO A 47 1.44 -9.01 -13.50
C PRO A 47 2.06 -10.23 -14.20
N GLU A 48 3.27 -10.10 -14.78
CA GLU A 48 3.94 -11.16 -15.53
C GLU A 48 4.90 -11.99 -14.65
N THR A 49 5.27 -11.49 -13.47
CA THR A 49 6.25 -12.12 -12.56
C THR A 49 5.65 -12.42 -11.19
N LEU A 50 6.07 -13.51 -10.56
CA LEU A 50 5.53 -13.92 -9.25
C LEU A 50 6.09 -13.17 -8.05
N LEU A 51 7.29 -12.59 -8.17
CA LEU A 51 8.00 -12.00 -7.03
C LEU A 51 8.18 -10.48 -7.19
N PRO A 52 7.86 -9.71 -6.14
CA PRO A 52 8.14 -8.28 -6.14
C PRO A 52 9.65 -8.01 -6.03
N ILE A 53 10.07 -6.84 -6.52
CA ILE A 53 11.47 -6.40 -6.51
C ILE A 53 11.58 -5.14 -5.68
N GLU A 54 12.60 -5.03 -4.83
CA GLU A 54 12.83 -3.83 -4.01
C GLU A 54 13.03 -2.58 -4.88
N TYR A 55 12.51 -1.43 -4.43
CA TYR A 55 12.52 -0.17 -5.20
C TYR A 55 13.94 0.22 -5.62
N TYR A 56 14.86 0.31 -4.67
CA TYR A 56 16.26 0.72 -4.91
C TYR A 56 17.15 -0.39 -5.50
N ASN A 57 16.60 -1.57 -5.81
CA ASN A 57 17.33 -2.54 -6.64
C ASN A 57 17.44 -2.03 -8.09
N LEU A 58 16.50 -1.19 -8.53
CA LEU A 58 16.67 -0.40 -9.74
C LEU A 58 17.41 0.90 -9.41
N PRO A 59 18.28 1.37 -10.31
CA PRO A 59 19.15 2.50 -10.03
C PRO A 59 18.40 3.83 -10.19
N PHE A 60 17.30 4.01 -9.46
CA PHE A 60 16.58 5.28 -9.34
C PHE A 60 17.41 6.34 -8.60
N CYS A 61 16.92 7.58 -8.57
CA CYS A 61 17.44 8.59 -7.66
C CYS A 61 17.32 8.09 -6.21
N THR A 62 18.43 8.03 -5.49
CA THR A 62 18.47 7.53 -4.11
C THR A 62 18.65 8.70 -3.13
N PRO A 63 17.93 8.74 -2.01
CA PRO A 63 18.21 9.71 -0.95
C PRO A 63 19.58 9.44 -0.31
N LYS A 64 20.07 10.38 0.52
CA LYS A 64 21.36 10.23 1.22
C LYS A 64 21.38 9.00 2.12
N GLU A 65 20.27 8.76 2.81
CA GLU A 65 20.07 7.61 3.69
C GLU A 65 18.69 7.01 3.41
N ILE A 66 18.65 5.68 3.23
CA ILE A 66 17.42 4.93 3.04
C ILE A 66 16.91 4.51 4.41
N GLU A 67 15.71 4.97 4.74
CA GLU A 67 15.03 4.68 5.99
C GLU A 67 13.84 3.76 5.73
N TYR A 68 13.74 2.69 6.51
CA TYR A 68 12.63 1.75 6.46
C TYR A 68 11.48 2.22 7.34
N LYS A 69 10.29 2.28 6.74
CA LYS A 69 9.04 2.47 7.47
C LYS A 69 8.37 1.10 7.63
N SER A 70 8.76 0.35 8.67
CA SER A 70 8.13 -0.95 8.97
C SER A 70 6.88 -0.73 9.80
N GLU A 71 5.69 -1.07 9.28
CA GLU A 71 4.43 -0.88 10.02
C GLU A 71 4.05 -2.13 10.83
N ASN A 72 4.37 -3.36 10.37
CA ASN A 72 4.06 -4.59 11.13
C ASN A 72 4.99 -5.79 10.83
N LEU A 73 4.89 -6.84 11.67
CA LEU A 73 5.67 -8.09 11.55
C LEU A 73 5.31 -8.91 10.31
N GLY A 74 4.07 -8.79 9.82
CA GLY A 74 3.61 -9.48 8.61
C GLY A 74 4.30 -8.93 7.36
N GLU A 75 4.42 -7.61 7.23
CA GLU A 75 5.12 -6.92 6.15
C GLU A 75 6.61 -7.23 6.09
N TYR A 76 7.24 -7.36 7.26
CA TYR A 76 8.63 -7.79 7.35
C TYR A 76 8.82 -9.21 6.76
N LEU A 77 7.86 -10.12 7.01
CA LEU A 77 7.92 -11.50 6.52
C LEU A 77 7.53 -11.64 5.04
N THR A 78 6.71 -10.74 4.50
CA THR A 78 6.32 -10.74 3.08
C THR A 78 7.31 -9.99 2.18
N ALA A 79 8.42 -9.48 2.73
CA ALA A 79 9.41 -8.66 2.01
C ALA A 79 8.81 -7.39 1.39
N ASN A 80 7.75 -6.87 1.99
CA ASN A 80 7.15 -5.60 1.61
C ASN A 80 7.97 -4.47 2.26
N ARG A 81 8.82 -3.80 1.49
CA ARG A 81 9.75 -2.79 2.00
C ARG A 81 9.26 -1.40 1.65
N ILE A 82 8.60 -0.75 2.61
CA ILE A 82 8.27 0.68 2.51
C ILE A 82 9.50 1.49 2.92
N GLU A 83 9.97 2.34 2.02
CA GLU A 83 11.19 3.12 2.18
C GLU A 83 10.91 4.61 1.92
N ASN A 84 11.71 5.51 2.49
CA ASN A 84 11.64 6.93 2.19
C ASN A 84 12.02 7.21 0.71
N SER A 85 11.48 8.28 0.14
CA SER A 85 11.80 8.72 -1.22
C SER A 85 12.54 10.07 -1.21
N PRO A 86 13.26 10.42 -2.29
CA PRO A 86 13.89 11.74 -2.42
C PRO A 86 12.92 12.85 -2.87
N TYR A 87 11.63 12.53 -3.10
CA TYR A 87 10.65 13.51 -3.57
C TYR A 87 10.23 14.44 -2.44
N VAL A 88 10.35 15.75 -2.68
CA VAL A 88 9.95 16.77 -1.70
C VAL A 88 8.59 17.32 -2.10
N LEU A 89 7.56 16.99 -1.31
CA LEU A 89 6.20 17.49 -1.45
C LEU A 89 5.86 18.40 -0.26
N LYS A 90 5.30 19.57 -0.56
CA LYS A 90 4.86 20.55 0.43
C LYS A 90 3.39 20.84 0.19
N PHE A 91 2.57 20.71 1.22
CA PHE A 91 1.11 20.83 1.08
C PHE A 91 0.72 22.21 0.53
N LEU A 92 -0.14 22.22 -0.49
CA LEU A 92 -0.57 23.43 -1.24
C LEU A 92 0.55 24.26 -1.89
N GLU A 93 1.73 23.66 -2.09
CA GLU A 93 2.82 24.25 -2.87
C GLU A 93 3.03 23.43 -4.15
N PRO A 94 2.47 23.88 -5.30
CA PRO A 94 2.65 23.17 -6.55
C PRO A 94 4.09 23.29 -7.06
N LYS A 95 4.54 22.29 -7.82
CA LYS A 95 5.84 22.27 -8.49
C LYS A 95 5.67 21.91 -9.95
N THR A 96 6.45 22.54 -10.81
CA THR A 96 6.37 22.30 -12.27
C THR A 96 7.73 21.91 -12.80
N CYS A 97 7.82 20.71 -13.38
CA CYS A 97 9.03 20.17 -14.02
C CYS A 97 10.29 20.20 -13.14
N ALA A 98 10.16 20.02 -11.82
CA ALA A 98 11.29 20.04 -10.91
C ALA A 98 12.24 18.87 -11.22
N VAL A 99 13.54 19.15 -11.30
CA VAL A 99 14.58 18.12 -11.47
C VAL A 99 14.82 17.44 -10.13
N LEU A 100 14.65 16.12 -10.10
CA LEU A 100 14.94 15.30 -8.94
C LEU A 100 16.44 14.96 -8.90
N CYS A 101 16.92 14.31 -9.96
CA CYS A 101 18.34 14.02 -10.16
C CYS A 101 18.65 13.76 -11.64
N THR A 102 19.92 13.89 -12.00
CA THR A 102 20.45 13.48 -13.31
C THR A 102 21.56 12.48 -13.08
N THR A 103 21.42 11.30 -13.68
CA THR A 103 22.35 10.18 -13.48
C THR A 103 22.75 9.59 -14.82
N THR A 104 24.01 9.17 -14.91
CA THR A 104 24.57 8.48 -16.06
C THR A 104 24.53 6.96 -15.82
N TYR A 105 23.92 6.24 -16.75
CA TYR A 105 23.68 4.80 -16.66
C TYR A 105 24.51 4.03 -17.68
N ASN A 106 25.16 2.97 -17.23
CA ASN A 106 25.87 2.07 -18.13
C ASN A 106 24.92 1.11 -18.87
N SER A 107 25.44 0.44 -19.89
CA SER A 107 24.69 -0.53 -20.71
C SER A 107 23.95 -1.59 -19.88
N LYS A 108 24.56 -2.13 -18.82
CA LYS A 108 23.92 -3.13 -17.94
C LYS A 108 22.73 -2.56 -17.17
N GLN A 109 22.82 -1.32 -16.69
CA GLN A 109 21.73 -0.64 -15.98
C GLN A 109 20.58 -0.29 -16.92
N VAL A 110 20.91 0.21 -18.12
CA VAL A 110 19.91 0.49 -19.17
C VAL A 110 19.18 -0.79 -19.57
N HIS A 111 19.91 -1.89 -19.79
CA HIS A 111 19.32 -3.19 -20.08
C HIS A 111 18.40 -3.65 -18.95
N LYS A 112 18.81 -3.48 -17.68
CA LYS A 112 17.95 -3.81 -16.53
C LYS A 112 16.64 -3.02 -16.54
N PHE A 113 16.68 -1.72 -16.81
CA PHE A 113 15.44 -0.94 -16.97
C PHE A 113 14.60 -1.44 -18.14
N ALA A 114 15.22 -1.71 -19.29
CA ALA A 114 14.52 -2.19 -20.48
C ALA A 114 13.79 -3.52 -20.21
N THR A 115 14.46 -4.49 -19.58
CA THR A 115 13.85 -5.77 -19.18
C THR A 115 12.66 -5.56 -18.26
N MET A 116 12.79 -4.70 -17.25
CA MET A 116 11.71 -4.46 -16.28
C MET A 116 10.49 -3.77 -16.93
N VAL A 117 10.73 -2.89 -17.89
CA VAL A 117 9.65 -2.29 -18.69
C VAL A 117 8.98 -3.35 -19.58
N GLN A 118 9.76 -4.24 -20.21
CA GLN A 118 9.22 -5.34 -21.02
C GLN A 118 8.40 -6.33 -20.18
N GLU A 119 8.82 -6.59 -18.94
CA GLU A 119 8.13 -7.42 -17.96
C GLU A 119 6.99 -6.67 -17.24
N LYS A 120 6.59 -5.48 -17.71
CA LYS A 120 5.46 -4.68 -17.20
C LYS A 120 5.53 -4.38 -15.69
N TYR A 121 6.73 -4.15 -15.17
CA TYR A 121 6.86 -3.72 -13.78
C TYR A 121 6.20 -2.36 -13.55
N ARG A 122 5.51 -2.29 -12.41
CA ARG A 122 4.80 -1.11 -11.91
C ARG A 122 5.47 -0.61 -10.65
N VAL A 123 5.49 0.71 -10.51
CA VAL A 123 6.03 1.42 -9.36
C VAL A 123 4.91 1.68 -8.37
N ASN A 124 5.13 1.29 -7.12
CA ASN A 124 4.18 1.43 -6.03
C ASN A 124 4.65 2.53 -5.08
N TRP A 125 3.94 3.65 -5.05
CA TRP A 125 4.19 4.76 -4.13
C TRP A 125 3.06 4.90 -3.12
N ILE A 126 3.36 5.53 -1.99
CA ILE A 126 2.42 5.70 -0.88
C ILE A 126 2.52 7.14 -0.36
N VAL A 127 1.38 7.82 -0.25
CA VAL A 127 1.25 9.14 0.38
C VAL A 127 0.06 9.10 1.33
N ASP A 128 0.26 9.51 2.59
CA ASP A 128 -0.79 9.51 3.62
C ASP A 128 -1.55 8.16 3.74
N ASN A 129 -0.78 7.06 3.58
CA ASN A 129 -1.22 5.66 3.51
C ASN A 129 -2.04 5.29 2.26
N LEU A 130 -2.33 6.22 1.36
CA LEU A 130 -2.96 5.91 0.07
C LEU A 130 -1.92 5.39 -0.92
N PRO A 131 -2.22 4.30 -1.65
CA PRO A 131 -1.37 3.87 -2.75
C PRO A 131 -1.51 4.83 -3.94
N ALA A 132 -0.43 5.00 -4.71
CA ALA A 132 -0.51 5.67 -6.00
C ALA A 132 -1.45 4.90 -6.93
N SER A 133 -2.25 5.62 -7.69
CA SER A 133 -3.04 5.06 -8.77
C SER A 133 -2.78 5.80 -10.09
N VAL A 134 -3.09 5.14 -11.19
CA VAL A 134 -3.09 5.73 -12.54
C VAL A 134 -4.44 5.44 -13.18
N LYS A 135 -4.97 6.43 -13.91
CA LYS A 135 -6.24 6.31 -14.63
C LYS A 135 -5.98 6.18 -16.13
N TYR A 136 -6.32 5.04 -16.71
CA TYR A 136 -6.25 4.75 -18.15
C TYR A 136 -7.66 4.46 -18.68
N ASP A 137 -8.16 5.26 -19.63
CA ASP A 137 -9.48 5.06 -20.27
C ASP A 137 -10.61 4.70 -19.29
N ASP A 138 -10.71 5.48 -18.20
CA ASP A 138 -11.65 5.31 -17.09
C ASP A 138 -11.45 4.11 -16.15
N VAL A 139 -10.46 3.26 -16.42
CA VAL A 139 -10.02 2.22 -15.49
C VAL A 139 -8.94 2.79 -14.58
N LEU A 140 -9.15 2.65 -13.28
CA LEU A 140 -8.15 2.98 -12.27
C LEU A 140 -7.34 1.73 -11.96
N GLU A 141 -6.02 1.87 -11.90
CA GLU A 141 -5.10 0.79 -11.55
C GLU A 141 -4.17 1.23 -10.42
N LEU A 142 -3.79 0.29 -9.55
CA LEU A 142 -2.80 0.55 -8.49
C LEU A 142 -1.38 0.58 -9.06
N GLY A 143 -0.57 1.48 -8.50
CA GLY A 143 0.75 1.81 -9.02
C GLY A 143 0.69 2.39 -10.44
N PHE A 144 1.84 2.74 -10.97
CA PHE A 144 1.96 3.26 -12.34
C PHE A 144 3.08 2.52 -13.09
N PRO A 145 2.97 2.36 -14.43
CA PRO A 145 3.97 1.63 -15.19
C PRO A 145 5.34 2.33 -15.14
N LEU A 146 6.39 1.55 -14.90
CA LEU A 146 7.79 2.02 -14.98
C LEU A 146 8.12 2.58 -16.37
N GLY A 147 7.49 2.00 -17.39
CA GLY A 147 7.65 2.37 -18.78
C GLY A 147 6.56 1.74 -19.63
N ASN A 148 6.55 2.08 -20.91
CA ASN A 148 5.60 1.55 -21.87
C ASN A 148 6.34 0.69 -22.90
N TYR A 149 5.84 -0.51 -23.14
CA TYR A 149 6.32 -1.39 -24.20
C TYR A 149 5.20 -2.29 -24.69
N ASN A 150 4.86 -2.15 -25.96
CA ASN A 150 3.99 -3.08 -26.65
C ASN A 150 4.81 -3.83 -27.71
N LYS A 151 5.03 -5.13 -27.53
CA LYS A 151 5.84 -5.95 -28.44
C LYS A 151 5.34 -5.95 -29.90
N ASP A 152 4.05 -5.72 -30.11
CA ASP A 152 3.43 -5.73 -31.44
C ASP A 152 3.57 -4.38 -32.17
N LEU A 153 3.73 -3.28 -31.42
CA LEU A 153 3.76 -1.91 -31.95
C LEU A 153 5.14 -1.26 -31.83
N ASP A 154 5.89 -1.60 -30.79
CA ASP A 154 7.11 -0.94 -30.36
C ASP A 154 8.33 -1.84 -30.60
N LYS A 155 9.39 -1.24 -31.16
CA LYS A 155 10.68 -1.93 -31.34
C LYS A 155 11.54 -1.90 -30.08
N THR A 156 11.32 -0.92 -29.22
CA THR A 156 12.17 -0.62 -28.06
C THR A 156 11.32 -0.09 -26.91
N PRO A 157 11.57 -0.50 -25.67
CA PRO A 157 10.82 -0.02 -24.51
C PRO A 157 11.05 1.48 -24.26
N ARG A 158 10.01 2.16 -23.79
CA ARG A 158 10.05 3.57 -23.37
C ARG A 158 10.07 3.65 -21.85
N LEU A 159 10.99 4.42 -21.27
CA LEU A 159 11.07 4.62 -19.83
C LEU A 159 10.30 5.88 -19.40
N ASN A 160 9.51 5.79 -18.34
CA ASN A 160 8.86 6.96 -17.76
C ASN A 160 9.81 7.60 -16.74
N ASN A 161 10.45 8.70 -17.14
CA ASN A 161 11.40 9.46 -16.31
C ASN A 161 10.80 10.79 -15.77
N HIS A 162 9.57 11.12 -16.15
CA HIS A 162 8.79 12.19 -15.56
C HIS A 162 7.52 11.66 -14.93
N VAL A 163 7.15 12.23 -13.79
CA VAL A 163 5.87 11.94 -13.14
C VAL A 163 5.14 13.24 -12.77
N LYS A 164 3.86 13.32 -13.11
CA LYS A 164 2.97 14.35 -12.55
C LYS A 164 2.21 13.74 -11.38
N ILE A 165 2.57 14.18 -10.18
CA ILE A 165 2.00 13.80 -8.89
C ILE A 165 0.79 14.70 -8.67
N ARG A 166 -0.42 14.13 -8.72
CA ARG A 166 -1.67 14.82 -8.46
C ARG A 166 -2.25 14.32 -7.14
N ILE A 167 -2.38 15.23 -6.19
CA ILE A 167 -2.92 14.92 -4.86
C ILE A 167 -4.21 15.70 -4.68
N ALA A 168 -5.32 15.00 -4.47
CA ALA A 168 -6.58 15.65 -4.14
C ALA A 168 -6.72 15.80 -2.63
N TYR A 169 -7.28 16.93 -2.20
CA TYR A 169 -7.49 17.23 -0.79
C TYR A 169 -8.89 17.79 -0.56
N ASN A 170 -9.47 17.42 0.58
CA ASN A 170 -10.70 18.00 1.09
C ASN A 170 -10.35 19.06 2.13
N ASN A 171 -10.86 20.29 1.94
CA ASN A 171 -10.60 21.41 2.83
C ASN A 171 -11.81 21.83 3.67
N LEU A 172 -12.88 21.04 3.67
CA LEU A 172 -14.01 21.25 4.57
C LEU A 172 -13.65 20.78 5.98
N ASP A 173 -13.92 21.64 6.95
CA ASP A 173 -13.95 21.23 8.35
C ASP A 173 -15.17 20.33 8.66
N ASP A 174 -15.23 19.79 9.87
CA ASP A 174 -16.36 18.95 10.31
C ASP A 174 -17.70 19.74 10.34
N PHE A 175 -17.68 21.06 10.10
CA PHE A 175 -18.80 21.99 10.11
C PHE A 175 -19.10 22.62 8.73
N THR A 176 -18.59 22.02 7.64
CA THR A 176 -18.82 22.41 6.22
C THR A 176 -18.22 23.75 5.78
N THR A 177 -17.36 24.37 6.58
CA THR A 177 -16.66 25.61 6.17
C THR A 177 -15.30 25.28 5.52
N PRO A 178 -15.01 25.78 4.31
CA PRO A 178 -13.72 25.56 3.66
C PRO A 178 -12.59 26.33 4.38
N ASN A 179 -11.47 25.66 4.65
CA ASN A 179 -10.24 26.29 5.11
C ASN A 179 -9.23 26.38 3.96
N PRO A 180 -8.84 27.58 3.49
CA PRO A 180 -7.95 27.71 2.33
C PRO A 180 -6.51 27.25 2.58
N ASP A 181 -6.12 27.06 3.84
CA ASP A 181 -4.74 26.73 4.23
C ASP A 181 -4.63 25.37 4.91
N GLU A 182 -5.72 24.64 5.09
CA GLU A 182 -5.73 23.31 5.70
C GLU A 182 -6.53 22.32 4.86
N GLY A 183 -6.13 21.05 4.89
CA GLY A 183 -6.88 20.01 4.23
C GLY A 183 -6.42 18.60 4.55
N ARG A 184 -7.26 17.64 4.18
CA ARG A 184 -7.05 16.20 4.37
C ARG A 184 -6.88 15.57 2.99
N ILE A 185 -5.84 14.76 2.80
CA ILE A 185 -5.60 14.09 1.52
C ILE A 185 -6.68 13.02 1.29
N VAL A 186 -7.30 13.03 0.10
CA VAL A 186 -8.41 12.12 -0.26
C VAL A 186 -8.16 11.32 -1.52
N ASP A 187 -7.19 11.70 -2.36
CA ASP A 187 -6.84 10.96 -3.57
C ASP A 187 -5.36 11.16 -3.89
N PHE A 188 -4.74 10.15 -4.48
CA PHE A 188 -3.34 10.16 -4.88
C PHE A 188 -3.18 9.47 -6.24
N VAL A 189 -2.96 10.29 -7.27
CA VAL A 189 -2.83 9.87 -8.66
C VAL A 189 -1.45 10.25 -9.19
N VAL A 190 -0.83 9.34 -9.94
CA VAL A 190 0.44 9.57 -10.63
C VAL A 190 0.24 9.39 -12.13
N ILE A 191 0.65 10.39 -12.89
CA ILE A 191 0.60 10.37 -14.36
C ILE A 191 2.05 10.25 -14.87
N PRO A 192 2.48 9.05 -15.30
CA PRO A 192 3.85 8.84 -15.77
C PRO A 192 4.00 9.31 -17.22
N GLN A 193 5.14 9.92 -17.52
CA GLN A 193 5.48 10.43 -18.85
C GLN A 193 6.95 10.17 -19.18
N SER A 194 7.24 10.11 -20.49
CA SER A 194 8.57 9.82 -21.01
C SER A 194 9.11 11.02 -21.79
N TYR A 195 10.27 11.54 -21.37
CA TYR A 195 10.93 12.69 -21.99
C TYR A 195 12.43 12.48 -22.14
N ASP A 196 12.92 12.51 -23.39
CA ASP A 196 14.34 12.56 -23.73
C ASP A 196 14.88 13.99 -23.57
N TYR A 197 15.11 14.37 -22.31
CA TYR A 197 15.65 15.67 -21.95
C TYR A 197 17.03 15.91 -22.55
N LYS A 198 17.24 17.10 -23.11
CA LYS A 198 18.56 17.60 -23.54
C LYS A 198 18.97 18.76 -22.65
N SER A 199 20.26 19.09 -22.59
CA SER A 199 20.75 20.19 -21.75
C SER A 199 20.10 21.55 -22.05
N LYS A 200 19.62 21.76 -23.29
CA LYS A 200 18.83 22.95 -23.70
C LYS A 200 17.47 23.07 -23.01
N ASN A 201 16.96 21.98 -22.44
CA ASN A 201 15.68 21.94 -21.75
C ASN A 201 15.80 22.43 -20.30
N LEU A 202 17.01 22.50 -19.76
CA LEU A 202 17.23 23.01 -18.42
C LEU A 202 17.04 24.52 -18.38
N VAL A 203 16.23 25.01 -17.44
CA VAL A 203 16.03 26.45 -17.24
C VAL A 203 17.22 27.02 -16.46
N ALA A 204 17.95 27.94 -17.08
CA ALA A 204 19.10 28.57 -16.44
C ALA A 204 18.67 29.52 -15.32
N GLY A 205 19.35 29.44 -14.16
CA GLY A 205 19.22 30.41 -13.07
C GLY A 205 18.11 30.14 -12.05
N GLU A 206 17.44 28.99 -12.11
CA GLU A 206 16.42 28.62 -11.12
C GLU A 206 16.90 27.57 -10.11
N THR A 207 16.51 27.78 -8.85
CA THR A 207 16.77 26.89 -7.71
C THR A 207 15.46 26.61 -6.96
N PRO A 208 14.97 25.36 -6.90
CA PRO A 208 15.56 24.14 -7.47
C PRO A 208 15.55 24.13 -9.00
N ALA A 209 16.48 23.38 -9.60
CA ALA A 209 16.56 23.24 -11.04
C ALA A 209 15.27 22.68 -11.63
N ARG A 210 14.82 23.21 -12.77
CA ARG A 210 13.62 22.73 -13.48
C ARG A 210 13.84 22.61 -14.99
N MET A 211 13.07 21.74 -15.62
CA MET A 211 12.98 21.65 -17.07
C MET A 211 11.96 22.66 -17.63
N ASN A 212 12.15 23.07 -18.88
CA ASN A 212 11.27 24.01 -19.57
C ASN A 212 10.02 23.36 -20.17
N VAL A 213 10.05 22.05 -20.39
CA VAL A 213 8.93 21.27 -20.94
C VAL A 213 8.77 19.99 -20.13
N CYS A 214 7.58 19.75 -19.60
CA CYS A 214 7.21 18.47 -18.99
C CYS A 214 5.71 18.18 -19.16
N GLU A 215 5.09 18.82 -20.16
CA GLU A 215 3.75 18.49 -20.61
C GLU A 215 3.79 18.29 -22.14
N PRO A 216 2.92 17.44 -22.72
CA PRO A 216 2.83 17.27 -24.16
C PRO A 216 2.44 18.60 -24.80
N ALA A 217 3.37 19.24 -25.48
CA ALA A 217 3.17 20.50 -26.18
C ALA A 217 3.73 20.34 -27.58
N ALA A 218 3.09 20.91 -28.60
CA ALA A 218 3.38 20.70 -30.03
C ALA A 218 4.86 20.82 -30.48
N ASN A 219 5.76 21.35 -29.64
CA ASN A 219 7.21 21.32 -29.78
C ASN A 219 7.84 20.28 -28.81
N GLU A 220 7.44 19.01 -28.94
CA GLU A 220 7.68 17.94 -27.96
C GLU A 220 9.17 17.54 -27.83
N PRO A 221 9.68 17.33 -26.59
CA PRO A 221 10.77 16.41 -26.35
C PRO A 221 10.31 15.01 -26.79
N LYS A 222 11.15 14.30 -27.56
CA LYS A 222 10.85 12.92 -27.94
C LYS A 222 10.75 12.05 -26.68
N GLU A 223 10.01 10.96 -26.78
CA GLU A 223 9.98 9.95 -25.71
C GLU A 223 11.38 9.33 -25.52
N LEU A 224 11.68 8.94 -24.28
CA LEU A 224 12.95 8.30 -23.90
C LEU A 224 12.88 6.80 -24.19
N TYR A 225 13.45 6.39 -25.32
CA TYR A 225 13.59 4.99 -25.69
C TYR A 225 14.87 4.38 -25.09
N LEU A 226 14.74 3.20 -24.48
CA LEU A 226 15.86 2.41 -23.98
C LEU A 226 16.32 1.45 -25.07
N LEU A 227 17.53 1.68 -25.60
CA LEU A 227 18.17 0.74 -26.52
C LEU A 227 18.67 -0.47 -25.73
N GLU A 228 18.44 -1.69 -26.23
CA GLU A 228 18.87 -2.93 -25.54
C GLU A 228 20.40 -3.06 -25.45
N THR A 229 21.13 -2.44 -26.39
CA THR A 229 22.59 -2.38 -26.45
C THR A 229 23.06 -0.97 -26.78
N PRO A 230 23.07 -0.04 -25.81
CA PRO A 230 23.56 1.30 -26.07
C PRO A 230 25.09 1.26 -26.24
N ASP A 231 25.59 1.90 -27.29
CA ASP A 231 27.05 1.99 -27.58
C ASP A 231 27.81 2.86 -26.56
N LYS A 232 27.08 3.66 -25.77
CA LYS A 232 27.60 4.62 -24.80
C LYS A 232 26.71 4.65 -23.57
N ASP A 233 27.25 5.17 -22.48
CA ASP A 233 26.47 5.46 -21.28
C ASP A 233 25.34 6.45 -21.60
N VAL A 234 24.19 6.24 -20.98
CA VAL A 234 22.96 7.00 -21.22
C VAL A 234 22.69 7.90 -20.02
N GLU A 235 22.62 9.20 -20.25
CA GLU A 235 22.24 10.17 -19.22
C GLU A 235 20.71 10.27 -19.16
N ILE A 236 20.14 10.01 -17.97
CA ILE A 236 18.69 10.13 -17.74
C ILE A 236 18.47 11.15 -16.64
N THR A 237 17.64 12.14 -16.93
CA THR A 237 17.18 13.12 -15.94
C THR A 237 15.79 12.77 -15.45
N TRP A 238 15.65 12.58 -14.15
CA TRP A 238 14.39 12.30 -13.48
C TRP A 238 13.77 13.61 -13.03
N THR A 239 12.48 13.79 -13.32
CA THR A 239 11.77 15.03 -13.03
C THR A 239 10.37 14.74 -12.50
N TYR A 240 9.79 15.72 -11.82
CA TYR A 240 8.43 15.60 -11.32
C TYR A 240 7.70 16.93 -11.27
N SER A 241 6.38 16.85 -11.35
CA SER A 241 5.46 17.95 -11.11
C SER A 241 4.52 17.59 -9.97
N VAL A 242 4.07 18.58 -9.20
CA VAL A 242 3.14 18.41 -8.09
C VAL A 242 1.95 19.32 -8.33
N GLU A 243 0.76 18.73 -8.38
CA GLU A 243 -0.52 19.40 -8.57
C GLU A 243 -1.42 19.07 -7.39
N TRP A 244 -1.95 20.13 -6.76
CA TRP A 244 -2.92 20.02 -5.67
C TRP A 244 -4.30 20.30 -6.22
N VAL A 245 -5.25 19.38 -6.03
CA VAL A 245 -6.61 19.49 -6.54
C VAL A 245 -7.58 19.51 -5.37
N GLU A 246 -8.45 20.51 -5.31
CA GLU A 246 -9.52 20.52 -4.30
C GLU A 246 -10.60 19.49 -4.69
N ASP A 247 -10.96 18.63 -3.74
CA ASP A 247 -12.04 17.66 -3.86
C ASP A 247 -12.80 17.57 -2.54
N ASN A 248 -13.95 18.23 -2.52
CA ASN A 248 -14.83 18.31 -1.37
C ASN A 248 -15.99 17.32 -1.42
N GLU A 249 -16.09 16.50 -2.48
CA GLU A 249 -17.08 15.43 -2.58
C GLU A 249 -16.63 14.22 -1.76
N ARG A 250 -15.34 13.87 -1.84
CA ARG A 250 -14.76 12.77 -1.08
C ARG A 250 -14.33 13.21 0.31
N THR A 251 -14.70 12.44 1.32
CA THR A 251 -14.28 12.67 2.70
C THR A 251 -13.12 11.77 3.07
N TRP A 252 -12.40 12.08 4.15
CA TRP A 252 -11.35 11.19 4.68
C TRP A 252 -11.87 9.76 4.94
N ARG A 253 -13.14 9.58 5.31
CA ARG A 253 -13.69 8.25 5.63
C ARG A 253 -13.88 7.38 4.38
N THR A 254 -14.23 7.99 3.25
CA THR A 254 -14.55 7.32 1.98
C THR A 254 -13.39 7.32 0.99
N ARG A 255 -12.24 7.90 1.36
CA ARG A 255 -11.07 8.04 0.47
C ARG A 255 -10.48 6.71 -0.01
N TRP A 256 -10.73 5.63 0.72
CA TRP A 256 -10.25 4.30 0.37
C TRP A 256 -11.18 3.54 -0.59
N ASP A 257 -12.44 3.97 -0.74
CA ASP A 257 -13.47 3.23 -1.48
C ASP A 257 -13.03 2.99 -2.93
N VAL A 258 -12.48 4.02 -3.56
CA VAL A 258 -11.96 3.99 -4.93
C VAL A 258 -10.83 2.97 -5.11
N TYR A 259 -9.99 2.77 -4.09
CA TYR A 259 -8.86 1.83 -4.16
C TYR A 259 -9.29 0.38 -3.90
N PHE A 260 -10.33 0.17 -3.08
CA PHE A 260 -10.90 -1.16 -2.86
C PHE A 260 -11.64 -1.69 -4.09
N GLU A 261 -12.29 -0.81 -4.85
CA GLU A 261 -12.94 -1.17 -6.11
C GLU A 261 -11.92 -1.62 -7.17
N VAL A 262 -10.72 -1.04 -7.17
CA VAL A 262 -9.64 -1.45 -8.09
C VAL A 262 -8.98 -2.75 -7.66
N GLY A 263 -8.70 -2.90 -6.36
CA GLY A 263 -8.07 -4.11 -5.82
C GLY A 263 -8.92 -5.37 -5.95
N SER A 264 -10.24 -5.22 -6.09
CA SER A 264 -11.19 -6.31 -6.35
C SER A 264 -11.37 -6.64 -7.84
N GLY A 265 -10.52 -6.07 -8.72
CA GLY A 265 -10.50 -6.32 -10.16
C GLY A 265 -10.41 -7.82 -10.50
N SER A 266 -11.49 -8.35 -11.08
CA SER A 266 -11.76 -9.77 -11.32
C SER A 266 -11.73 -10.64 -10.05
N ASP A 267 -12.57 -10.30 -9.07
CA ASP A 267 -13.08 -11.26 -8.10
C ASP A 267 -13.90 -12.38 -8.80
N GLU A 268 -13.25 -13.20 -9.62
CA GLU A 268 -13.36 -14.63 -9.37
C GLU A 268 -12.69 -14.87 -8.01
N VAL A 269 -13.43 -14.51 -6.93
CA VAL A 269 -13.15 -14.97 -5.58
C VAL A 269 -12.71 -16.41 -5.75
N HIS A 270 -11.54 -16.79 -5.22
CA HIS A 270 -11.10 -18.19 -5.24
C HIS A 270 -12.04 -19.03 -4.36
N TRP A 271 -13.30 -19.12 -4.76
CA TRP A 271 -14.39 -19.85 -4.16
C TRP A 271 -14.01 -21.33 -4.08
N PHE A 272 -13.13 -21.79 -4.98
CA PHE A 272 -12.47 -23.07 -4.89
C PHE A 272 -11.67 -23.24 -3.58
N SER A 273 -10.86 -22.25 -3.18
CA SER A 273 -10.10 -22.28 -1.93
C SER A 273 -11.00 -22.18 -0.70
N ILE A 274 -12.06 -21.37 -0.77
CA ILE A 274 -13.05 -21.24 0.31
C ILE A 274 -13.83 -22.54 0.49
N ILE A 275 -14.30 -23.16 -0.59
CA ILE A 275 -14.97 -24.46 -0.56
C ILE A 275 -14.01 -25.54 -0.06
N ASN A 276 -12.77 -25.57 -0.54
CA ASN A 276 -11.78 -26.54 -0.11
C ASN A 276 -11.50 -26.42 1.40
N ALA A 277 -11.35 -25.20 1.92
CA ALA A 277 -11.20 -24.97 3.36
C ALA A 277 -12.45 -25.41 4.14
N LEU A 278 -13.65 -25.09 3.65
CA LEU A 278 -14.92 -25.51 4.27
C LEU A 278 -15.07 -27.03 4.33
N LEU A 279 -14.72 -27.74 3.25
CA LEU A 279 -14.76 -29.21 3.20
C LEU A 279 -13.81 -29.83 4.23
N ILE A 280 -12.59 -29.30 4.37
CA ILE A 280 -11.62 -29.77 5.37
C ILE A 280 -12.17 -29.55 6.79
N VAL A 281 -12.72 -28.37 7.08
CA VAL A 281 -13.29 -28.05 8.40
C VAL A 281 -14.48 -28.96 8.73
N LEU A 282 -15.39 -29.19 7.78
CA LEU A 282 -16.53 -30.10 7.96
C LEU A 282 -16.08 -31.54 8.20
N PHE A 283 -15.08 -32.02 7.45
CA PHE A 283 -14.55 -33.37 7.61
C PHE A 283 -13.88 -33.57 8.97
N LEU A 284 -13.01 -32.63 9.38
CA LEU A 284 -12.34 -32.67 10.68
C LEU A 284 -13.36 -32.59 11.83
N SER A 285 -14.36 -31.72 11.71
CA SER A 285 -15.44 -31.61 12.71
C SER A 285 -16.27 -32.89 12.80
N GLY A 286 -16.59 -33.51 11.66
CA GLY A 286 -17.29 -34.79 11.62
C GLY A 286 -16.48 -35.94 12.25
N MET A 287 -15.17 -36.00 11.99
CA MET A 287 -14.28 -36.99 12.59
C MET A 287 -14.19 -36.82 14.12
N VAL A 288 -14.00 -35.58 14.59
CA VAL A 288 -13.98 -35.28 16.03
C VAL A 288 -15.33 -35.61 16.66
N GLY A 289 -16.44 -35.26 16.00
CA GLY A 289 -17.79 -35.60 16.44
C GLY A 289 -18.02 -37.10 16.57
N MET A 290 -17.55 -37.90 15.61
CA MET A 290 -17.63 -39.37 15.66
C MET A 290 -16.80 -39.94 16.81
N ILE A 291 -15.58 -39.43 17.03
CA ILE A 291 -14.72 -39.86 18.16
C ILE A 291 -15.39 -39.55 19.49
N LEU A 292 -15.92 -38.34 19.66
CA LEU A 292 -16.62 -37.92 20.88
C LEU A 292 -17.89 -38.74 21.10
N MET A 293 -18.71 -38.94 20.07
CA MET A 293 -19.92 -39.75 20.16
C MET A 293 -19.59 -41.20 20.52
N ARG A 294 -18.55 -41.78 19.93
CA ARG A 294 -18.10 -43.15 20.24
C ARG A 294 -17.57 -43.27 21.67
N SER A 295 -16.80 -42.28 22.14
CA SER A 295 -16.31 -42.24 23.52
C SER A 295 -17.44 -42.10 24.52
N LEU A 296 -18.35 -41.15 24.29
CA LEU A 296 -19.49 -40.88 25.16
C LEU A 296 -20.45 -42.06 25.22
N HIS A 297 -20.72 -42.72 24.09
CA HIS A 297 -21.55 -43.92 24.08
C HIS A 297 -20.89 -45.07 24.85
N ARG A 298 -19.57 -45.25 24.72
CA ARG A 298 -18.82 -46.23 25.49
C ARG A 298 -18.86 -45.94 26.99
N ASP A 299 -18.68 -44.69 27.39
CA ASP A 299 -18.70 -44.31 28.81
C ASP A 299 -20.10 -44.44 29.42
N ILE A 300 -21.16 -44.02 28.72
CA ILE A 300 -22.54 -44.24 29.18
C ILE A 300 -22.84 -45.74 29.33
N SER A 301 -22.43 -46.57 28.37
CA SER A 301 -22.63 -48.03 28.47
C SER A 301 -21.91 -48.65 29.67
N ARG A 302 -20.76 -48.08 30.07
CA ARG A 302 -19.99 -48.53 31.22
C ARG A 302 -20.61 -48.09 32.55
N TYR A 303 -21.18 -46.89 32.63
CA TYR A 303 -21.84 -46.41 33.85
C TYR A 303 -23.24 -47.00 34.05
N ASN A 304 -23.97 -47.26 32.97
CA ASN A 304 -25.31 -47.87 33.03
C ASN A 304 -25.28 -49.41 33.12
N ARG A 305 -24.11 -50.03 33.21
CA ARG A 305 -24.03 -51.47 33.48
C ARG A 305 -24.54 -51.70 34.92
N VAL A 306 -25.60 -52.47 35.07
CA VAL A 306 -26.07 -52.92 36.38
C VAL A 306 -24.98 -53.84 36.95
N PRO A 307 -24.46 -53.59 38.17
CA PRO A 307 -23.47 -54.47 38.80
C PRO A 307 -23.99 -55.90 38.83
N THR A 308 -23.16 -56.87 38.47
CA THR A 308 -23.57 -58.28 38.52
C THR A 308 -23.84 -58.71 39.96
N GLU A 309 -24.67 -59.74 40.18
CA GLU A 309 -24.95 -60.20 41.55
C GLU A 309 -23.69 -60.60 42.30
N GLU A 310 -22.66 -61.12 41.62
CA GLU A 310 -21.33 -61.39 42.21
C GLU A 310 -20.67 -60.13 42.75
N GLU A 311 -20.62 -59.03 41.98
CA GLU A 311 -20.03 -57.76 42.43
C GLU A 311 -20.81 -57.16 43.62
N ARG A 312 -22.13 -57.38 43.68
CA ARG A 312 -22.97 -56.95 44.82
C ARG A 312 -22.78 -57.83 46.05
N MET A 313 -22.38 -59.09 45.88
CA MET A 313 -22.06 -59.99 46.99
C MET A 313 -20.69 -59.64 47.59
N GLU A 314 -19.69 -59.34 46.75
CA GLU A 314 -18.36 -58.91 47.20
C GLU A 314 -18.41 -57.58 47.97
N GLU A 315 -19.14 -56.56 47.50
CA GLU A 315 -19.31 -55.29 48.25
C GLU A 315 -19.99 -55.50 49.62
N ARG A 316 -20.79 -56.56 49.78
CA ARG A 316 -21.46 -56.90 51.04
C ARG A 316 -20.56 -57.66 52.00
N GLU A 317 -19.54 -58.35 51.49
CA GLU A 317 -18.52 -59.02 52.29
C GLU A 317 -17.42 -58.06 52.74
N GLU A 318 -17.20 -56.96 51.98
CA GLU A 318 -16.24 -55.92 52.34
C GLU A 318 -16.79 -54.82 53.28
N SER A 319 -18.11 -54.74 53.51
CA SER A 319 -18.76 -53.77 54.42
C SER A 319 -19.01 -54.31 55.82
#